data_AF-A0A7Z9DJ31-F1
#
_entry.id   AF-A0A7Z9DJ31-F1
#
_cell.length_a   1.000
_cell.length_b   1.000
_cell.length_c   1.000
_cell.angle_alpha   90.00
_cell.angle_beta   90.00
_cell.angle_gamma   90.00
#
_symmetry.space_group_name_H-M   'P 1'
#
loop_
_entity.id
_entity.type
_entity.pdbx_description
1 polymer ?
#
loop_
_entity_poly.entity_id
_entity_poly.type
_entity_poly.pdbx_seq_one_letter_code
_entity_poly.pdbx_strand_id
1 'polypeptide(L)'
;MLLTKVDSETGKTLAGAVFELQDKDGHTLQENLVTDNFGHLSISGLKVGHYQLVETQAPKGYEIDTTPIKFEITKDMSHKNVEVIKENTPEEKSVRLEKRDRQTEQLLSGAEFELRNEDGKVLQSGLVTDKNGVIFLKGLANGNYQLIETKAQMVIVWITHQLFLLLIRIQPLSM
;
A
#
# COMPACT_ATOMS: atom_id res chain seq x y z
N MET A 1 26.99 -9.33 -2.63
CA MET A 1 25.71 -9.11 -3.33
C MET A 1 24.94 -8.03 -2.59
N LEU A 2 24.29 -7.13 -3.31
CA LEU A 2 23.51 -6.02 -2.79
C LEU A 2 22.11 -6.09 -3.41
N LEU A 3 21.10 -6.14 -2.56
CA LEU A 3 19.70 -5.97 -2.95
C LEU A 3 19.25 -4.55 -2.57
N THR A 4 18.59 -3.87 -3.50
CA THR A 4 17.87 -2.62 -3.24
C THR A 4 16.37 -2.88 -3.36
N LYS A 5 15.66 -2.65 -2.25
CA LYS A 5 14.22 -2.79 -2.17
C LYS A 5 13.55 -1.46 -2.49
N VAL A 6 12.60 -1.47 -3.42
CA VAL A 6 11.89 -0.25 -3.84
C VAL A 6 10.38 -0.44 -3.89
N ASP A 7 9.68 0.68 -3.88
CA ASP A 7 8.27 0.82 -4.18
C ASP A 7 8.05 0.74 -5.70
N SER A 8 7.11 -0.09 -6.16
CA SER A 8 6.88 -0.33 -7.60
C SER A 8 6.31 0.88 -8.34
N GLU A 9 5.70 1.83 -7.65
CA GLU A 9 5.06 2.99 -8.26
C GLU A 9 5.97 4.22 -8.27
N THR A 10 6.68 4.44 -7.17
CA THR A 10 7.48 5.66 -6.93
C THR A 10 8.97 5.44 -7.06
N GLY A 11 9.45 4.19 -7.03
CA GLY A 11 10.88 3.85 -7.01
C GLY A 11 11.59 4.22 -5.70
N LYS A 12 10.86 4.68 -4.69
CA LYS A 12 11.42 5.02 -3.37
C LYS A 12 11.93 3.76 -2.68
N THR A 13 13.08 3.85 -2.00
CA THR A 13 13.63 2.71 -1.26
C THR A 13 12.82 2.36 -0.02
N LEU A 14 12.76 1.06 0.29
CA LEU A 14 11.90 0.51 1.35
C LEU A 14 12.70 -0.28 2.39
N ALA A 15 12.62 0.18 3.64
CA ALA A 15 13.22 -0.47 4.80
C ALA A 15 12.30 -1.55 5.40
N GLY A 16 12.88 -2.53 6.07
CA GLY A 16 12.15 -3.52 6.87
C GLY A 16 11.51 -4.67 6.09
N ALA A 17 11.85 -4.85 4.81
CA ALA A 17 11.56 -6.11 4.12
C ALA A 17 12.42 -7.22 4.70
N VAL A 18 11.88 -8.42 4.89
CA VAL A 18 12.61 -9.59 5.39
C VAL A 18 12.73 -10.63 4.29
N PHE A 19 13.92 -11.18 4.13
CA PHE A 19 14.28 -12.16 3.13
C PHE A 19 14.88 -13.43 3.73
N GLU A 20 14.75 -14.51 2.97
CA GLU A 20 15.58 -15.69 3.07
C GLU A 20 16.54 -15.77 1.87
N LEU A 21 17.76 -16.21 2.14
CA LEU A 21 18.69 -16.67 1.11
C LEU A 21 18.56 -18.18 0.98
N GLN A 22 18.31 -18.65 -0.23
CA GLN A 22 18.20 -20.06 -0.57
C GLN A 22 19.23 -20.44 -1.65
N ASP A 23 19.58 -21.72 -1.71
CA ASP A 23 20.34 -22.28 -2.83
C ASP A 23 19.46 -22.50 -4.08
N LYS A 24 20.06 -23.04 -5.15
CA LYS A 24 19.38 -23.31 -6.43
C LYS A 24 18.20 -24.28 -6.33
N ASP A 25 18.20 -25.14 -5.30
CA ASP A 25 17.19 -26.18 -5.09
C ASP A 25 16.11 -25.72 -4.10
N GLY A 26 16.23 -24.48 -3.58
CA GLY A 26 15.28 -23.87 -2.66
C GLY A 26 15.57 -24.17 -1.19
N HIS A 27 16.73 -24.73 -0.84
CA HIS A 27 17.10 -24.94 0.56
C HIS A 27 17.57 -23.64 1.19
N THR A 28 16.98 -23.29 2.33
CA THR A 28 17.33 -22.10 3.09
C THR A 28 18.74 -22.18 3.65
N LEU A 29 19.55 -21.17 3.33
CA LEU A 29 20.93 -21.00 3.77
C LEU A 29 21.03 -19.95 4.88
N GLN A 30 20.22 -18.89 4.82
CA GLN A 30 20.12 -17.83 5.82
C GLN A 30 18.68 -17.31 5.88
N GLU A 31 18.23 -16.93 7.07
CA GLU A 31 16.90 -16.39 7.36
C GLU A 31 17.00 -15.00 7.99
N ASN A 32 15.87 -14.32 8.07
CA ASN A 32 15.72 -13.03 8.78
C ASN A 32 16.68 -11.94 8.27
N LEU A 33 16.93 -11.92 6.97
CA LEU A 33 17.76 -10.92 6.32
C LEU A 33 16.93 -9.67 6.03
N VAL A 34 17.16 -8.59 6.78
CA VAL A 34 16.30 -7.40 6.75
C VAL A 34 16.92 -6.28 5.93
N THR A 35 16.11 -5.58 5.11
CA THR A 35 16.56 -4.35 4.45
C THR A 35 16.71 -3.22 5.46
N ASP A 36 17.82 -2.49 5.39
CA ASP A 36 18.15 -1.39 6.27
C ASP A 36 17.28 -0.14 6.02
N ASN A 37 17.53 0.94 6.78
CA ASN A 37 16.80 2.21 6.66
C ASN A 37 16.95 2.91 5.30
N PHE A 38 17.90 2.49 4.48
CA PHE A 38 18.10 2.98 3.11
C PHE A 38 17.49 2.03 2.06
N GLY A 39 16.87 0.93 2.51
CA GLY A 39 16.26 -0.10 1.67
C GLY A 39 17.27 -1.06 1.07
N HIS A 40 18.45 -1.19 1.67
CA HIS A 40 19.51 -2.07 1.18
C HIS A 40 19.63 -3.33 2.03
N LEU A 41 19.94 -4.45 1.39
CA LEU A 41 20.36 -5.69 2.03
C LEU A 41 21.66 -6.16 1.38
N SER A 42 22.72 -6.34 2.17
CA SER A 42 24.01 -6.80 1.66
C SER A 42 24.38 -8.16 2.24
N ILE A 43 24.74 -9.09 1.34
CA ILE A 43 25.18 -10.43 1.69
C ILE A 43 26.59 -10.63 1.14
N SER A 44 27.51 -10.99 2.03
CA SER A 44 28.93 -11.20 1.71
C SER A 44 29.34 -12.65 1.95
N GLY A 45 30.52 -13.03 1.45
CA GLY A 45 31.08 -14.37 1.69
C GLY A 45 30.40 -15.52 0.94
N LEU A 46 29.58 -15.23 -0.07
CA LEU A 46 28.97 -16.27 -0.91
C LEU A 46 30.04 -16.96 -1.77
N LYS A 47 29.95 -18.28 -1.86
CA LYS A 47 30.79 -19.09 -2.74
C LYS A 47 30.25 -19.00 -4.17
N VAL A 48 31.04 -19.47 -5.13
CA VAL A 48 30.60 -19.62 -6.52
C VAL A 48 29.42 -20.60 -6.56
N GLY A 49 28.33 -20.19 -7.21
CA GLY A 49 27.09 -20.96 -7.27
C GLY A 49 25.87 -20.13 -7.64
N HIS A 50 24.74 -20.79 -7.75
CA HIS A 50 23.43 -20.17 -7.99
C HIS A 50 22.62 -20.11 -6.69
N TYR A 51 21.95 -18.97 -6.52
CA TYR A 51 21.22 -18.63 -5.31
C TYR A 51 19.91 -17.95 -5.67
N GLN A 52 19.02 -17.86 -4.69
CA GLN A 52 17.84 -17.01 -4.79
C GLN A 52 17.55 -16.30 -3.47
N LEU A 53 17.02 -15.07 -3.56
CA LEU A 53 16.38 -14.40 -2.44
C LEU A 53 14.87 -14.54 -2.55
N VAL A 54 14.23 -14.88 -1.44
CA VAL A 54 12.78 -14.96 -1.31
C VAL A 54 12.34 -13.99 -0.22
N GLU A 55 11.45 -13.06 -0.55
CA GLU A 55 10.86 -12.18 0.46
C GLU A 55 9.89 -12.99 1.31
N THR A 56 10.06 -12.95 2.63
CA THR A 56 9.23 -13.66 3.61
C THR A 56 8.36 -12.73 4.43
N GLN A 57 8.68 -11.44 4.44
CA GLN A 57 7.83 -10.39 4.99
C GLN A 57 8.04 -9.09 4.21
N ALA A 58 6.94 -8.52 3.72
CA ALA A 58 6.96 -7.22 3.07
C ALA A 58 7.22 -6.10 4.07
N PRO A 59 7.75 -4.95 3.62
CA PRO A 59 7.69 -3.70 4.38
C PRO A 59 6.25 -3.38 4.81
N LYS A 60 6.10 -2.68 5.93
CA LYS A 60 4.78 -2.28 6.42
C LYS A 60 4.02 -1.47 5.37
N GLY A 61 2.81 -1.92 5.03
CA GLY A 61 1.92 -1.25 4.08
C GLY A 61 2.21 -1.58 2.61
N TYR A 62 2.90 -2.70 2.36
CA TYR A 62 3.20 -3.23 1.04
C TYR A 62 2.77 -4.68 0.95
N GLU A 63 2.32 -5.10 -0.23
CA GLU A 63 1.97 -6.49 -0.51
C GLU A 63 3.24 -7.34 -0.53
N ILE A 64 3.16 -8.58 -0.04
CA ILE A 64 4.28 -9.53 -0.10
C ILE A 64 4.44 -10.12 -1.50
N ASP A 65 5.66 -10.07 -2.05
CA ASP A 65 5.98 -10.73 -3.32
C ASP A 65 7.04 -11.81 -3.11
N THR A 66 6.56 -13.04 -2.90
CA THR A 66 7.37 -14.24 -2.68
C THR A 66 8.05 -14.75 -3.96
N THR A 67 7.94 -14.05 -5.10
CA THR A 67 8.64 -14.45 -6.34
C THR A 67 10.16 -14.40 -6.14
N PRO A 68 10.88 -15.53 -6.28
CA PRO A 68 12.31 -15.58 -6.00
C PRO A 68 13.14 -14.73 -6.96
N ILE A 69 14.12 -14.00 -6.42
CA ILE A 69 15.13 -13.28 -7.20
C ILE A 69 16.34 -14.17 -7.35
N LYS A 70 16.50 -14.74 -8.54
CA LYS A 70 17.63 -15.64 -8.83
C LYS A 70 18.87 -14.85 -9.22
N PHE A 71 20.01 -15.25 -8.69
CA PHE A 71 21.30 -14.66 -9.04
C PHE A 71 22.43 -15.71 -8.98
N GLU A 72 23.56 -15.37 -9.60
CA GLU A 72 24.73 -16.24 -9.68
C GLU A 72 25.97 -15.51 -9.16
N ILE A 73 26.83 -16.25 -8.47
CA ILE A 73 28.17 -15.81 -8.10
C ILE A 73 29.16 -16.59 -8.97
N THR A 74 29.88 -15.89 -9.85
CA THR A 74 30.88 -16.49 -10.75
C THR A 74 32.31 -16.18 -10.28
N LYS A 75 33.29 -16.97 -10.75
CA LYS A 75 34.71 -16.85 -10.33
C LYS A 75 35.36 -15.50 -10.70
N ASP A 76 34.87 -14.87 -11.77
CA ASP A 76 35.34 -13.59 -12.28
C ASP A 76 34.79 -12.37 -11.51
N MET A 77 33.87 -12.56 -10.56
CA MET A 77 33.29 -11.48 -9.74
C MET A 77 34.18 -11.02 -8.58
N SER A 78 35.49 -11.31 -8.59
CA SER A 78 36.43 -11.03 -7.49
C SER A 78 36.42 -9.58 -6.95
N HIS A 79 35.88 -8.61 -7.71
CA HIS A 79 35.73 -7.20 -7.30
C HIS A 79 34.39 -6.56 -7.72
N LYS A 80 33.38 -7.37 -8.05
CA LYS A 80 32.06 -6.86 -8.49
C LYS A 80 30.97 -7.37 -7.56
N ASN A 81 30.13 -6.45 -7.08
CA ASN A 81 28.90 -6.84 -6.41
C ASN A 81 27.87 -7.26 -7.46
N VAL A 82 27.23 -8.41 -7.23
CA VAL A 82 25.91 -8.66 -7.83
C VAL A 82 24.95 -7.65 -7.24
N GLU A 83 24.32 -6.84 -8.08
CA GLU A 83 23.29 -5.89 -7.69
C GLU A 83 21.94 -6.37 -8.22
N VAL A 84 20.95 -6.41 -7.34
CA VAL A 84 19.57 -6.79 -7.69
C VAL A 84 18.59 -5.78 -7.11
N ILE A 85 17.45 -5.64 -7.77
CA ILE A 85 16.36 -4.77 -7.32
C ILE A 85 15.12 -5.63 -7.10
N LYS A 86 14.37 -5.34 -6.03
CA LYS A 86 13.07 -5.96 -5.75
C LYS A 86 12.03 -4.91 -5.43
N GLU A 87 10.96 -4.92 -6.21
CA GLU A 87 9.84 -4.00 -6.06
C GLU A 87 8.76 -4.64 -5.20
N ASN A 88 8.03 -3.84 -4.40
CA ASN A 88 6.74 -4.24 -3.84
C ASN A 88 5.71 -3.18 -4.19
N THR A 89 4.49 -3.65 -4.38
CA THR A 89 3.31 -2.82 -4.59
C THR A 89 2.76 -2.35 -3.24
N PRO A 90 2.42 -1.06 -3.07
CA PRO A 90 1.74 -0.59 -1.88
C PRO A 90 0.43 -1.35 -1.63
N GLU A 91 0.14 -1.67 -0.37
CA GLU A 91 -1.18 -2.20 0.00
C GLU A 91 -2.25 -1.14 -0.24
N GLU A 92 -3.24 -1.49 -1.04
CA GLU A 92 -4.43 -0.67 -1.21
C GLU A 92 -5.47 -0.98 -0.14
N LYS A 93 -6.05 0.07 0.45
CA LYS A 93 -7.20 -0.04 1.35
C LYS A 93 -8.48 0.37 0.64
N SER A 94 -9.58 -0.18 1.14
CA SER A 94 -10.92 0.24 0.75
C SER A 94 -11.67 0.86 1.91
N VAL A 95 -12.50 1.86 1.59
CA VAL A 95 -13.36 2.55 2.55
C VAL A 95 -14.79 2.50 2.03
N ARG A 96 -15.72 2.16 2.91
CA ARG A 96 -17.15 2.22 2.64
C ARG A 96 -17.74 3.39 3.42
N LEU A 97 -18.25 4.38 2.68
CA LEU A 97 -19.02 5.48 3.25
C LEU A 97 -20.52 5.15 3.12
N GLU A 98 -21.26 5.36 4.20
CA GLU A 98 -22.72 5.34 4.21
C GLU A 98 -23.23 6.74 4.54
N LYS A 99 -24.13 7.27 3.72
CA LYS A 99 -24.85 8.51 4.06
C LYS A 99 -26.18 8.15 4.68
N ARG A 100 -26.40 8.59 5.92
CA ARG A 100 -27.62 8.33 6.68
C ARG A 100 -28.32 9.62 7.06
N ASP A 101 -29.64 9.60 7.07
CA ASP A 101 -30.44 10.61 7.72
C ASP A 101 -30.19 10.56 9.24
N ARG A 102 -30.07 11.74 9.87
CA ARG A 102 -29.69 11.84 11.29
C ARG A 102 -30.78 11.34 12.22
N GLN A 103 -32.05 11.44 11.84
CA GLN A 103 -33.18 11.11 12.71
C GLN A 103 -33.66 9.68 12.48
N THR A 104 -33.73 9.29 11.22
CA THR A 104 -34.35 8.01 10.80
C THR A 104 -33.33 6.92 10.52
N GLU A 105 -32.03 7.23 10.51
CA GLU A 105 -30.92 6.35 10.10
C GLU A 105 -31.04 5.79 8.66
N GLN A 106 -32.03 6.27 7.90
CA GLN A 106 -32.28 5.85 6.52
C GLN A 106 -31.09 6.21 5.64
N LEU A 107 -30.67 5.26 4.79
CA LEU A 107 -29.61 5.50 3.82
C LEU A 107 -30.08 6.43 2.70
N LEU A 108 -29.24 7.39 2.35
CA LEU A 108 -29.55 8.50 1.45
C LEU A 108 -28.68 8.42 0.19
N SER A 109 -29.33 8.34 -0.97
CA SER A 109 -28.70 8.29 -2.29
C SER A 109 -28.49 9.68 -2.88
N GLY A 110 -27.63 9.84 -3.88
CA GLY A 110 -27.47 11.11 -4.60
C GLY A 110 -26.76 12.26 -3.85
N ALA A 111 -26.23 12.05 -2.64
CA ALA A 111 -25.33 13.01 -2.00
C ALA A 111 -23.95 12.96 -2.68
N GLU A 112 -23.37 14.13 -2.96
CA GLU A 112 -22.08 14.27 -3.63
C GLU A 112 -20.97 14.59 -2.63
N PHE A 113 -19.80 13.99 -2.84
CA PHE A 113 -18.63 14.08 -1.97
C PHE A 113 -17.34 14.34 -2.77
N GLU A 114 -16.36 14.87 -2.06
CA GLU A 114 -14.95 14.93 -2.45
C GLU A 114 -14.09 14.15 -1.46
N LEU A 115 -13.17 13.36 -1.99
CA LEU A 115 -12.07 12.76 -1.22
C LEU A 115 -10.87 13.71 -1.28
N ARG A 116 -10.31 14.05 -0.12
CA ARG A 116 -9.12 14.89 0.02
C ARG A 116 -8.05 14.18 0.86
N ASN A 117 -6.78 14.52 0.64
CA ASN A 117 -5.69 14.08 1.51
C ASN A 117 -5.65 14.91 2.82
N GLU A 118 -4.69 14.62 3.70
CA GLU A 118 -4.49 15.34 4.97
C GLU A 118 -4.29 16.86 4.79
N ASP A 119 -3.59 17.27 3.73
CA ASP A 119 -3.33 18.68 3.39
C ASP A 119 -4.57 19.40 2.81
N GLY A 120 -5.68 18.69 2.62
CA GLY A 120 -6.90 19.21 2.00
C GLY A 120 -6.85 19.28 0.46
N LYS A 121 -5.83 18.69 -0.18
CA LYS A 121 -5.79 18.53 -1.64
C LYS A 121 -6.85 17.54 -2.09
N VAL A 122 -7.68 17.93 -3.06
CA VAL A 122 -8.69 17.04 -3.66
C VAL A 122 -8.00 15.94 -4.46
N LEU A 123 -8.33 14.69 -4.12
CA LEU A 123 -7.86 13.48 -4.80
C LEU A 123 -8.92 12.94 -5.76
N GLN A 124 -10.19 13.01 -5.37
CA GLN A 124 -11.31 12.60 -6.19
C GLN A 124 -12.52 13.48 -5.91
N SER A 125 -13.25 13.87 -6.93
CA SER A 125 -14.46 14.69 -6.84
C SER A 125 -15.65 14.00 -7.52
N GLY A 126 -16.85 14.49 -7.27
CA GLY A 126 -18.07 13.96 -7.88
C GLY A 126 -18.42 12.55 -7.42
N LEU A 127 -17.99 12.15 -6.24
CA LEU A 127 -18.34 10.86 -5.65
C LEU A 127 -19.79 10.91 -5.19
N VAL A 128 -20.67 10.10 -5.78
CA VAL A 128 -22.11 10.13 -5.48
C VAL A 128 -22.53 8.86 -4.78
N THR A 129 -23.25 8.98 -3.67
CA THR A 129 -23.88 7.82 -3.00
C THR A 129 -24.85 7.14 -3.94
N ASP A 130 -24.70 5.83 -4.09
CA ASP A 130 -25.52 5.00 -4.97
C ASP A 130 -26.98 4.89 -4.48
N LYS A 131 -27.80 4.10 -5.16
CA LYS A 131 -29.21 3.85 -4.78
C LYS A 131 -29.38 3.25 -3.37
N ASN A 132 -28.32 2.68 -2.80
CA ASN A 132 -28.30 2.12 -1.45
C ASN A 132 -27.72 3.11 -0.43
N GLY A 133 -27.39 4.34 -0.84
CA GLY A 133 -26.80 5.38 -0.01
C GLY A 133 -25.32 5.15 0.33
N VAL A 134 -24.59 4.45 -0.53
CA VAL A 134 -23.21 3.99 -0.28
C VAL A 134 -22.23 4.55 -1.31
N ILE A 135 -21.01 4.86 -0.87
CA ILE A 135 -19.83 5.03 -1.74
C ILE A 135 -18.77 4.00 -1.32
N PHE A 136 -18.19 3.30 -2.30
CA PHE A 136 -17.04 2.44 -2.10
C PHE A 136 -15.80 3.09 -2.73
N LEU A 137 -14.84 3.42 -1.89
CA LEU A 137 -13.52 3.89 -2.30
C LEU A 137 -12.54 2.72 -2.24
N LYS A 138 -11.72 2.57 -3.27
CA LYS A 138 -10.65 1.57 -3.39
C LYS A 138 -9.36 2.27 -3.78
N GLY A 139 -8.22 1.60 -3.69
CA GLY A 139 -6.94 2.20 -4.06
C GLY A 139 -6.48 3.30 -3.10
N LEU A 140 -6.92 3.26 -1.85
CA LEU A 140 -6.46 4.23 -0.86
C LEU A 140 -5.18 3.70 -0.22
N ALA A 141 -4.05 4.33 -0.53
CA ALA A 141 -2.80 4.09 0.18
C ALA A 141 -2.96 4.36 1.70
N ASN A 142 -2.00 3.89 2.49
CA ASN A 142 -1.96 4.21 3.92
C ASN A 142 -1.79 5.72 4.13
N GLY A 143 -2.76 6.34 4.81
CA GLY A 143 -2.72 7.77 5.12
C GLY A 143 -3.99 8.29 5.77
N ASN A 144 -4.01 9.59 6.04
CA ASN A 144 -5.18 10.31 6.52
C ASN A 144 -5.91 10.96 5.34
N TYR A 145 -7.24 10.82 5.33
CA TYR A 145 -8.10 11.32 4.27
C TYR A 145 -9.33 12.00 4.87
N GLN A 146 -9.90 12.91 4.09
CA GLN A 146 -11.13 13.62 4.43
C GLN A 146 -12.17 13.34 3.34
N LEU A 147 -13.40 13.01 3.75
CA LEU A 147 -14.55 12.97 2.86
C LEU A 147 -15.42 14.19 3.16
N ILE A 148 -15.54 15.07 2.17
CA ILE A 148 -16.26 16.33 2.27
C ILE A 148 -17.56 16.21 1.49
N GLU A 149 -18.70 16.35 2.15
CA GLU A 149 -19.99 16.47 1.45
C GLU A 149 -20.02 17.83 0.72
N THR A 150 -20.11 17.80 -0.60
CA THR A 150 -20.13 18.99 -1.46
C THR A 150 -21.54 19.35 -1.90
N LYS A 151 -22.44 18.38 -1.94
CA LYS A 151 -23.85 18.60 -2.26
C LYS A 151 -24.72 17.60 -1.53
N ALA A 152 -25.73 18.14 -0.84
CA ALA A 152 -26.77 17.32 -0.23
C ALA A 152 -27.66 16.66 -1.31
N GLN A 153 -28.33 15.57 -0.95
CA GLN A 153 -29.32 14.92 -1.78
C GLN A 153 -30.41 15.93 -2.22
N MET A 154 -30.70 16.00 -3.52
CA MET A 154 -31.68 16.94 -4.10
C MET A 154 -33.15 16.66 -3.71
N VAL A 155 -33.42 15.68 -2.85
CA VAL A 155 -34.78 15.25 -2.53
C VAL A 155 -34.91 15.06 -1.02
N ILE A 156 -35.03 16.18 -0.30
CA ILE A 156 -36.06 16.49 0.72
C ILE A 156 -35.64 17.77 1.47
N VAL A 157 -36.28 18.87 1.07
CA VAL A 157 -36.82 19.97 1.92
C VAL A 157 -35.84 20.83 2.74
N TRP A 158 -35.57 22.04 2.23
CA TRP A 158 -35.54 23.33 2.95
C TRP A 158 -35.02 23.38 4.40
N ILE A 159 -33.81 22.91 4.73
CA ILE A 159 -33.10 23.39 5.93
C ILE A 159 -31.60 23.55 5.62
N THR A 160 -31.10 24.71 6.06
CA THR A 160 -29.72 25.22 6.14
C THR A 160 -28.57 24.29 5.76
N HIS A 161 -27.73 24.78 4.85
CA HIS A 161 -26.36 24.33 4.60
C HIS A 161 -25.58 24.23 5.92
N GLN A 162 -25.42 23.01 6.44
CA GLN A 162 -24.42 22.74 7.45
C GLN A 162 -23.41 21.79 6.83
N LEU A 163 -22.25 22.34 6.48
CA LEU A 163 -21.11 21.62 5.95
C LEU A 163 -20.65 20.63 7.03
N PHE A 164 -20.87 19.32 6.84
CA PHE A 164 -20.37 18.31 7.76
C PHE A 164 -18.98 17.86 7.30
N LEU A 165 -17.97 18.16 8.12
CA LEU A 165 -16.63 17.60 8.00
C LEU A 165 -16.62 16.26 8.74
N LEU A 166 -16.66 15.14 8.01
CA LEU A 166 -16.46 13.82 8.62
C LEU A 166 -14.97 13.45 8.52
N LEU A 167 -14.26 13.53 9.64
CA LEU A 167 -12.91 12.98 9.76
C LEU A 167 -13.02 11.46 9.89
N ILE A 168 -12.78 10.72 8.80
CA ILE A 168 -12.76 9.26 8.84
C ILE A 168 -11.35 8.82 9.22
N ARG A 169 -11.20 8.20 10.40
CA ARG A 169 -9.99 7.42 10.70
C ARG A 169 -10.10 6.10 9.96
N ILE A 170 -9.19 5.88 9.00
CA ILE A 170 -9.09 4.61 8.27
C ILE A 170 -8.67 3.53 9.27
N GLN A 171 -9.57 2.60 9.56
CA GLN A 171 -9.23 1.33 10.17
C GLN A 171 -8.92 0.35 9.03
N PRO A 172 -7.83 -0.42 9.08
CA PRO A 172 -7.65 -1.52 8.14
C PRO A 172 -8.85 -2.47 8.25
N LEU A 173 -9.47 -2.82 7.12
CA LEU A 173 -10.24 -4.05 7.04
C LEU A 173 -9.25 -5.18 7.35
N SER A 174 -9.35 -5.73 8.56
CA SER A 174 -8.61 -6.94 8.90
C SER A 174 -9.22 -8.06 8.06
N MET A 175 -8.44 -8.65 7.16
CA MET A 175 -8.71 -10.01 6.69
C MET A 175 -8.25 -11.00 7.77
#